data_AF-A2EY76-F1
#
_entry.id   AF-A2EY76-F1
#
_cell.length_a   1.000
_cell.length_b   1.000
_cell.length_c   1.000
_cell.angle_alpha   90.00
_cell.angle_beta   90.00
_cell.angle_gamma   90.00
#
_symmetry.space_group_name_H-M   'P 1'
#
loop_
_entity.id
_entity.type
_entity.pdbx_description
1 polymer ?
#
loop_
_entity_poly.entity_id
_entity_poly.type
_entity_poly.pdbx_seq_one_letter_code
_entity_poly.pdbx_strand_id
1 'polypeptide(L)'
;MHLHAFSYTSIQSISIPKEVRVINDYCFFHCHQLTTVNIPTDSQLESINVQSFSFTAIETIYIPEKVTFFHGNVIEGVANLKSITCHPLNKNYLSDNGILYSKNQATIARYPNSGSISFTVPNFVTVIGSHSFISSNIESIELHDKITRIEDYAFSTTKLKDILIPDSVTFINKGAFRWCYYLTSVKLSSNITSINLETFKECPISEIIIPEGVTTIAKQSFEDCSQLKNVQLPSTIKKLEGGAFPKTVKLNFAPGAQLSLDDQMIMYDLYKNTVIQIMTDNESVTLPSNVTTISSFAFANSKLLTTVNFESNNKLTIIMANAFKGCISFSTITLPTSLTRIETLHFRIAIH
;
A
#
# COMPACT_ATOMS: atom_id res chain seq x y z
N MET A 1 -2.68 18.96 -15.94
CA MET A 1 -2.21 18.66 -17.30
C MET A 1 -0.88 17.93 -17.11
N HIS A 2 -0.90 16.60 -17.01
CA HIS A 2 0.32 15.81 -16.81
C HIS A 2 1.13 15.84 -18.11
N LEU A 3 2.38 16.30 -18.05
CA LEU A 3 3.23 16.49 -19.22
C LEU A 3 3.93 15.18 -19.60
N HIS A 4 3.22 14.37 -20.37
CA HIS A 4 3.65 13.09 -20.94
C HIS A 4 4.54 13.28 -22.19
N ALA A 5 5.69 13.95 -22.05
CA ALA A 5 6.48 14.41 -23.21
C ALA A 5 6.85 13.28 -24.20
N PHE A 6 7.25 12.11 -23.68
CA PHE A 6 7.60 10.94 -24.48
C PHE A 6 6.85 9.68 -24.06
N SER A 7 5.83 9.76 -23.18
CA SER A 7 5.15 8.56 -22.68
C SER A 7 4.55 7.74 -23.82
N TYR A 8 4.60 6.42 -23.70
CA TYR A 8 4.09 5.47 -24.71
C TYR A 8 4.74 5.57 -26.10
N THR A 9 5.94 6.14 -26.20
CA THR A 9 6.68 6.19 -27.48
C THR A 9 7.60 4.98 -27.65
N SER A 10 8.05 4.75 -28.88
CA SER A 10 9.00 3.68 -29.24
C SER A 10 10.47 4.13 -29.15
N ILE A 11 10.78 5.17 -28.38
CA ILE A 11 12.16 5.64 -28.22
C ILE A 11 13.04 4.53 -27.63
N GLN A 12 14.21 4.32 -28.22
CA GLN A 12 15.13 3.24 -27.81
C GLN A 12 16.29 3.75 -26.95
N SER A 13 16.72 4.98 -27.18
CA SER A 13 17.76 5.64 -26.40
C SER A 13 17.51 7.13 -26.33
N ILE A 14 17.99 7.77 -25.25
CA ILE A 14 17.95 9.21 -25.08
C ILE A 14 19.26 9.70 -24.46
N SER A 15 19.72 10.87 -24.88
CA SER A 15 20.80 11.60 -24.21
C SER A 15 20.23 12.89 -23.64
N ILE A 16 20.33 13.06 -22.31
CA ILE A 16 19.82 14.22 -21.61
C ILE A 16 20.86 15.35 -21.70
N PRO A 17 20.53 16.50 -22.31
CA PRO A 17 21.45 17.63 -22.36
C PRO A 17 21.85 18.11 -20.96
N LYS A 18 23.10 18.52 -20.77
CA LYS A 18 23.63 18.89 -19.44
C LYS A 18 22.87 20.02 -18.76
N GLU A 19 22.25 20.93 -19.52
CA GLU A 19 21.50 22.08 -18.99
C GLU A 19 20.08 21.73 -18.53
N VAL A 20 19.60 20.49 -18.78
CA VAL A 20 18.29 20.05 -18.27
C VAL A 20 18.35 19.97 -16.76
N ARG A 21 17.43 20.69 -16.10
CA ARG A 21 17.32 20.74 -14.63
C ARG A 21 16.31 19.78 -14.06
N VAL A 22 15.28 19.42 -14.81
CA VAL A 22 14.15 18.62 -14.31
C VAL A 22 13.71 17.61 -15.37
N ILE A 23 13.55 16.36 -14.96
CA ILE A 23 12.77 15.36 -15.69
C ILE A 23 11.43 15.21 -14.95
N ASN A 24 10.36 15.74 -15.56
CA ASN A 24 9.03 15.80 -14.95
C ASN A 24 8.35 14.42 -14.86
N ASP A 25 7.28 14.38 -14.09
CA ASP A 25 6.45 13.19 -13.87
C ASP A 25 6.07 12.55 -15.20
N TYR A 26 6.13 11.21 -15.25
CA TYR A 26 5.72 10.41 -16.40
C TYR A 26 6.48 10.67 -17.72
N CYS A 27 7.54 11.47 -17.76
CA CYS A 27 8.20 11.91 -19.00
C CYS A 27 8.45 10.79 -20.04
N PHE A 28 8.98 9.64 -19.61
CA PHE A 28 9.24 8.44 -20.41
C PHE A 28 8.42 7.22 -19.93
N PHE A 29 7.26 7.45 -19.33
CA PHE A 29 6.36 6.41 -18.84
C PHE A 29 5.93 5.45 -19.97
N HIS A 30 6.02 4.14 -19.76
CA HIS A 30 5.70 3.11 -20.76
C HIS A 30 6.50 3.21 -22.09
N CYS A 31 7.69 3.81 -22.08
CA CYS A 31 8.63 3.66 -23.20
C CYS A 31 9.29 2.28 -23.16
N HIS A 32 8.55 1.23 -23.48
CA HIS A 32 8.96 -0.17 -23.34
C HIS A 32 10.22 -0.56 -24.14
N GLN A 33 10.59 0.24 -25.15
CA GLN A 33 11.80 0.03 -25.95
C GLN A 33 13.01 0.84 -25.47
N LEU A 34 12.84 1.75 -24.49
CA LEU A 34 13.91 2.61 -24.01
C LEU A 34 14.86 1.81 -23.13
N THR A 35 16.06 1.53 -23.64
CA THR A 35 17.10 0.73 -22.96
C THR A 35 18.25 1.58 -22.43
N THR A 36 18.46 2.78 -23.00
CA THR A 36 19.61 3.62 -22.67
C THR A 36 19.20 5.06 -22.36
N VAL A 37 19.60 5.54 -21.19
CA VAL A 37 19.44 6.95 -20.76
C VAL A 37 20.82 7.50 -20.41
N ASN A 38 21.38 8.32 -21.29
CA ASN A 38 22.69 8.93 -21.07
C ASN A 38 22.51 10.27 -20.35
N ILE A 39 22.98 10.36 -19.11
CA ILE A 39 23.02 11.61 -18.34
C ILE A 39 24.50 11.96 -18.11
N PRO A 40 24.97 13.14 -18.56
CA PRO A 40 26.37 13.49 -18.45
C PRO A 40 26.77 13.76 -17.00
N THR A 41 28.06 13.57 -16.67
CA THR A 41 28.57 13.73 -15.30
C THR A 41 28.52 15.19 -14.81
N ASP A 42 28.60 16.16 -15.73
CA ASP A 42 28.45 17.61 -15.46
C ASP A 42 26.99 18.08 -15.54
N SER A 43 26.02 17.15 -15.52
CA SER A 43 24.60 17.47 -15.60
C SER A 43 24.14 18.42 -14.48
N GLN A 44 23.32 19.40 -14.88
CA GLN A 44 22.64 20.34 -14.01
C GLN A 44 21.30 19.81 -13.47
N LEU A 45 21.04 18.50 -13.61
CA LEU A 45 19.79 17.87 -13.21
C LEU A 45 19.62 17.92 -11.68
N GLU A 46 18.54 18.57 -11.25
CA GLU A 46 18.16 18.78 -9.86
C GLU A 46 17.12 17.76 -9.39
N SER A 47 16.22 17.32 -10.28
CA SER A 47 15.19 16.34 -9.94
C SER A 47 14.84 15.38 -11.08
N ILE A 48 14.54 14.14 -10.69
CA ILE A 48 13.94 13.11 -11.54
C ILE A 48 12.66 12.69 -10.85
N ASN A 49 11.52 13.07 -11.42
CA ASN A 49 10.25 13.01 -10.71
C ASN A 49 9.49 11.69 -10.94
N VAL A 50 8.34 11.60 -10.28
CA VAL A 50 7.49 10.42 -10.16
C VAL A 50 7.25 9.72 -11.49
N GLN A 51 7.53 8.41 -11.50
CA GLN A 51 7.24 7.51 -12.64
C GLN A 51 7.80 7.97 -13.99
N SER A 52 8.83 8.82 -14.00
CA SER A 52 9.38 9.37 -15.24
C SER A 52 10.02 8.32 -16.14
N PHE A 53 10.44 7.17 -15.60
CA PHE A 53 11.02 6.04 -16.33
C PHE A 53 10.31 4.70 -16.01
N SER A 54 9.09 4.73 -15.47
CA SER A 54 8.39 3.49 -15.14
C SER A 54 8.03 2.70 -16.39
N PHE A 55 8.13 1.37 -16.27
CA PHE A 55 7.88 0.40 -17.35
C PHE A 55 8.74 0.61 -18.61
N THR A 56 9.93 1.20 -18.45
CA THR A 56 10.99 1.21 -19.47
C THR A 56 11.83 -0.07 -19.42
N ALA A 57 12.75 -0.24 -20.37
CA ALA A 57 13.65 -1.38 -20.47
C ALA A 57 15.10 -1.03 -20.08
N ILE A 58 15.31 0.07 -19.36
CA ILE A 58 16.66 0.50 -18.97
C ILE A 58 17.31 -0.51 -18.02
N GLU A 59 18.60 -0.76 -18.21
CA GLU A 59 19.35 -1.65 -17.33
C GLU A 59 20.13 -0.90 -16.25
N THR A 60 20.45 0.36 -16.49
CA THR A 60 21.17 1.22 -15.55
C THR A 60 20.62 2.63 -15.57
N ILE A 61 20.76 3.35 -14.45
CA ILE A 61 20.49 4.78 -14.37
C ILE A 61 21.56 5.46 -13.52
N TYR A 62 21.99 6.64 -13.96
CA TYR A 62 22.97 7.47 -13.27
C TYR A 62 22.29 8.62 -12.53
N ILE A 63 22.68 8.86 -11.28
CA ILE A 63 22.22 9.97 -10.42
C ILE A 63 23.33 11.05 -10.36
N PRO A 64 23.17 12.19 -11.05
CA PRO A 64 24.15 13.29 -11.06
C PRO A 64 24.34 13.98 -9.71
N GLU A 65 25.38 14.82 -9.60
CA GLU A 65 25.74 15.54 -8.37
C GLU A 65 24.59 16.36 -7.77
N LYS A 66 23.83 17.05 -8.62
CA LYS A 66 22.83 18.04 -8.19
C LYS A 66 21.46 17.46 -7.89
N VAL A 67 21.23 16.17 -8.16
CA VAL A 67 19.94 15.54 -7.88
C VAL A 67 19.71 15.52 -6.38
N THR A 68 18.72 16.29 -5.92
CA THR A 68 18.31 16.33 -4.52
C THR A 68 17.21 15.35 -4.20
N PHE A 69 16.50 14.89 -5.23
CA PHE A 69 15.30 14.10 -5.05
C PHE A 69 15.15 13.03 -6.13
N PHE A 70 15.02 11.80 -5.67
CA PHE A 70 14.78 10.60 -6.45
C PHE A 70 13.70 9.77 -5.73
N HIS A 71 12.47 9.78 -6.24
CA HIS A 71 11.44 8.88 -5.71
C HIS A 71 11.73 7.44 -6.16
N GLY A 72 11.54 6.44 -5.29
CA GLY A 72 11.75 5.04 -5.70
C GLY A 72 10.83 4.60 -6.85
N ASN A 73 9.67 5.25 -7.04
CA ASN A 73 8.75 4.99 -8.16
C ASN A 73 9.17 5.60 -9.49
N VAL A 74 10.28 6.37 -9.57
CA VAL A 74 10.85 6.87 -10.84
C VAL A 74 11.07 5.74 -11.85
N ILE A 75 11.44 4.56 -11.35
CA ILE A 75 11.81 3.35 -12.10
C ILE A 75 11.01 2.14 -11.61
N GLU A 76 9.72 2.34 -11.34
CA GLU A 76 8.78 1.25 -11.07
C GLU A 76 8.62 0.36 -12.31
N GLY A 77 8.52 -0.96 -12.12
CA GLY A 77 8.28 -1.89 -13.24
C GLY A 77 9.41 -1.99 -14.29
N VAL A 78 10.59 -1.41 -14.04
CA VAL A 78 11.76 -1.56 -14.92
C VAL A 78 12.41 -2.92 -14.68
N ALA A 79 11.90 -3.96 -15.32
CA ALA A 79 12.21 -5.36 -14.99
C ALA A 79 13.71 -5.73 -15.08
N ASN A 80 14.46 -5.09 -15.97
CA ASN A 80 15.87 -5.39 -16.26
C ASN A 80 16.87 -4.47 -15.54
N LEU A 81 16.42 -3.68 -14.56
CA LEU A 81 17.30 -2.75 -13.85
C LEU A 81 18.36 -3.52 -13.03
N LYS A 82 19.61 -3.48 -13.50
CA LYS A 82 20.78 -4.16 -12.91
C LYS A 82 21.48 -3.30 -11.86
N SER A 83 21.60 -2.00 -12.09
CA SER A 83 22.31 -1.11 -11.16
C SER A 83 21.86 0.34 -11.26
N ILE A 84 22.00 1.04 -10.14
CA ILE A 84 21.86 2.49 -10.06
C ILE A 84 23.23 3.03 -9.65
N THR A 85 23.78 3.97 -10.41
CA THR A 85 25.07 4.62 -10.10
C THR A 85 24.84 6.05 -9.65
N CYS A 86 25.77 6.62 -8.87
CA CYS A 86 25.61 7.94 -8.29
C CYS A 86 26.92 8.73 -8.37
N HIS A 87 26.85 10.03 -8.66
CA HIS A 87 28.01 10.91 -8.62
C HIS A 87 28.60 10.96 -7.19
N PRO A 88 29.92 10.80 -7.00
CA PRO A 88 30.55 10.79 -5.67
C PRO A 88 30.26 12.04 -4.80
N LEU A 89 30.13 13.21 -5.44
CA LEU A 89 29.81 14.47 -4.76
C LEU A 89 28.31 14.71 -4.53
N ASN A 90 27.42 13.80 -4.95
CA ASN A 90 25.99 13.94 -4.63
C ASN A 90 25.81 13.99 -3.10
N LYS A 91 25.08 15.00 -2.62
CA LYS A 91 24.92 15.30 -1.19
C LYS A 91 23.81 14.47 -0.52
N ASN A 92 22.92 13.88 -1.29
CA ASN A 92 21.70 13.20 -0.81
C ASN A 92 21.76 11.69 -0.95
N TYR A 93 22.52 11.20 -1.92
CA TYR A 93 22.59 9.79 -2.26
C TYR A 93 24.03 9.30 -2.42
N LEU A 94 24.18 8.00 -2.30
CA LEU A 94 25.35 7.25 -2.75
C LEU A 94 24.89 5.94 -3.36
N SER A 95 25.69 5.40 -4.27
CA SER A 95 25.52 4.05 -4.77
C SER A 95 26.60 3.16 -4.19
N ASP A 96 26.20 1.99 -3.72
CA ASP A 96 27.12 0.92 -3.33
C ASP A 96 26.62 -0.39 -3.93
N ASN A 97 27.50 -1.09 -4.65
CA ASN A 97 27.17 -2.33 -5.38
C ASN A 97 25.90 -2.23 -6.25
N GLY A 98 25.65 -1.06 -6.85
CA GLY A 98 24.49 -0.82 -7.71
C GLY A 98 23.17 -0.56 -6.97
N ILE A 99 23.17 -0.54 -5.64
CA ILE A 99 22.03 -0.17 -4.80
C ILE A 99 22.16 1.31 -4.43
N LEU A 100 21.07 2.06 -4.55
CA LEU A 100 21.04 3.46 -4.14
C LEU A 100 20.65 3.56 -2.66
N TYR A 101 21.47 4.24 -1.89
CA TYR A 101 21.22 4.58 -0.50
C TYR A 101 21.12 6.10 -0.34
N SER A 102 20.48 6.54 0.73
CA SER A 102 20.72 7.88 1.29
C SER A 102 22.21 8.12 1.56
N LYS A 103 22.68 9.37 1.54
CA LYS A 103 24.10 9.71 1.71
C LYS A 103 24.71 9.21 3.02
N ASN A 104 23.92 9.14 4.09
CA ASN A 104 24.33 8.60 5.38
C ASN A 104 24.12 7.08 5.50
N GLN A 105 23.71 6.42 4.41
CA GLN A 105 23.42 4.98 4.29
C GLN A 105 22.26 4.44 5.16
N ALA A 106 21.63 5.29 5.98
CA ALA A 106 20.58 4.87 6.90
C ALA A 106 19.32 4.33 6.19
N THR A 107 19.10 4.73 4.94
CA THR A 107 17.96 4.33 4.12
C THR A 107 18.41 3.67 2.82
N ILE A 108 17.85 2.50 2.49
CA ILE A 108 17.86 1.97 1.12
C ILE A 108 16.86 2.78 0.32
N ALA A 109 17.36 3.61 -0.60
CA ALA A 109 16.51 4.47 -1.43
C ALA A 109 15.94 3.71 -2.63
N ARG A 110 16.75 2.84 -3.25
CA ARG A 110 16.30 1.99 -4.37
C ARG A 110 17.19 0.77 -4.58
N TYR A 111 16.56 -0.39 -4.66
CA TYR A 111 17.16 -1.68 -5.00
C TYR A 111 16.95 -1.99 -6.50
N PRO A 112 17.94 -2.56 -7.20
CA PRO A 112 17.81 -2.97 -8.60
C PRO A 112 16.82 -4.13 -8.78
N ASN A 113 15.91 -4.02 -9.76
CA ASN A 113 14.84 -5.01 -9.94
C ASN A 113 15.36 -6.38 -10.39
N SER A 114 16.43 -6.42 -11.18
CA SER A 114 17.11 -7.65 -11.59
C SER A 114 18.29 -8.01 -10.69
N GLY A 115 18.29 -7.54 -9.44
CA GLY A 115 19.24 -7.94 -8.41
C GLY A 115 19.06 -9.40 -7.97
N SER A 116 19.80 -9.79 -6.93
CA SER A 116 19.69 -11.12 -6.33
C SER A 116 18.27 -11.43 -5.84
N ILE A 117 17.90 -12.71 -5.89
CA ILE A 117 16.61 -13.22 -5.36
C ILE A 117 16.56 -13.20 -3.82
N SER A 118 17.72 -13.08 -3.16
CA SER A 118 17.82 -12.89 -1.71
C SER A 118 18.67 -11.66 -1.39
N PHE A 119 18.37 -10.99 -0.28
CA PHE A 119 19.14 -9.85 0.20
C PHE A 119 19.19 -9.81 1.73
N THR A 120 20.39 -9.65 2.28
CA THR A 120 20.58 -9.36 3.71
C THR A 120 20.82 -7.87 3.86
N VAL A 121 19.95 -7.20 4.62
CA VAL A 121 20.05 -5.75 4.81
C VAL A 121 21.31 -5.42 5.63
N PRO A 122 22.19 -4.50 5.17
CA PRO A 122 23.37 -4.12 5.93
C PRO A 122 23.05 -3.45 7.27
N ASN A 123 23.80 -3.80 8.33
CA ASN A 123 23.57 -3.33 9.72
C ASN A 123 23.56 -1.81 9.96
N PHE A 124 24.01 -1.01 9.00
CA PHE A 124 23.95 0.46 9.09
C PHE A 124 22.60 1.03 8.61
N VAL A 125 21.80 0.23 7.90
CA VAL A 125 20.47 0.62 7.44
C VAL A 125 19.52 0.58 8.62
N THR A 126 18.67 1.59 8.74
CA THR A 126 17.62 1.69 9.78
C THR A 126 16.24 1.87 9.18
N VAL A 127 16.16 2.19 7.87
CA VAL A 127 14.90 2.44 7.15
C VAL A 127 14.88 1.73 5.81
N ILE A 128 13.81 0.99 5.55
CA ILE A 128 13.48 0.53 4.19
C ILE A 128 12.66 1.62 3.51
N GLY A 129 13.27 2.30 2.54
CA GLY A 129 12.74 3.53 1.93
C GLY A 129 11.50 3.31 1.08
N SER A 130 10.81 4.41 0.79
CA SER A 130 9.58 4.35 0.00
C SER A 130 9.87 3.83 -1.41
N HIS A 131 9.09 2.84 -1.85
CA HIS A 131 9.27 2.14 -3.13
C HIS A 131 10.67 1.53 -3.32
N SER A 132 11.45 1.29 -2.25
CA SER A 132 12.86 0.91 -2.42
C SER A 132 13.03 -0.44 -3.14
N PHE A 133 12.18 -1.43 -2.84
CA PHE A 133 12.18 -2.76 -3.47
C PHE A 133 11.03 -2.95 -4.47
N ILE A 134 10.28 -1.89 -4.83
CA ILE A 134 9.11 -2.04 -5.71
C ILE A 134 9.48 -2.77 -7.01
N SER A 135 8.67 -3.76 -7.37
CA SER A 135 8.80 -4.59 -8.57
C SER A 135 10.11 -5.38 -8.69
N SER A 136 10.87 -5.54 -7.60
CA SER A 136 12.10 -6.34 -7.62
C SER A 136 11.82 -7.84 -7.58
N ASN A 137 12.76 -8.62 -8.13
CA ASN A 137 12.70 -10.08 -8.15
C ASN A 137 13.05 -10.75 -6.81
N ILE A 138 13.13 -10.00 -5.73
CA ILE A 138 13.49 -10.54 -4.41
C ILE A 138 12.39 -11.49 -3.92
N GLU A 139 12.81 -12.69 -3.51
CA GLU A 139 11.98 -13.75 -2.95
C GLU A 139 12.15 -13.89 -1.43
N SER A 140 13.30 -13.47 -0.90
CA SER A 140 13.61 -13.49 0.53
C SER A 140 14.45 -12.27 0.93
N ILE A 141 14.14 -11.68 2.08
CA ILE A 141 14.90 -10.56 2.65
C ILE A 141 15.13 -10.77 4.14
N GLU A 142 16.38 -10.58 4.59
CA GLU A 142 16.73 -10.63 6.02
C GLU A 142 16.83 -9.21 6.58
N LEU A 143 15.93 -8.89 7.50
CA LEU A 143 15.92 -7.64 8.25
C LEU A 143 16.57 -7.84 9.64
N HIS A 144 17.43 -6.92 10.06
CA HIS A 144 18.06 -6.94 11.38
C HIS A 144 17.35 -6.01 12.39
N ASP A 145 17.73 -6.12 13.65
CA ASP A 145 17.13 -5.45 14.83
C ASP A 145 17.37 -3.94 14.96
N LYS A 146 17.91 -3.29 13.91
CA LYS A 146 18.05 -1.82 13.85
C LYS A 146 17.14 -1.18 12.82
N ILE A 147 16.38 -1.99 12.06
CA ILE A 147 15.36 -1.49 11.15
C ILE A 147 14.18 -1.00 12.00
N THR A 148 13.85 0.28 11.85
CA THR A 148 12.80 0.95 12.64
C THR A 148 11.55 1.21 11.83
N ARG A 149 11.67 1.30 10.49
CA ARG A 149 10.61 1.76 9.60
C ARG A 149 10.63 1.03 8.25
N ILE A 150 9.44 0.68 7.78
CA ILE A 150 9.17 0.23 6.40
C ILE A 150 8.21 1.23 5.77
N GLU A 151 8.71 1.98 4.79
CA GLU A 151 8.00 3.10 4.19
C GLU A 151 6.97 2.69 3.12
N ASP A 152 6.25 3.69 2.61
CA ASP A 152 5.20 3.53 1.61
C ASP A 152 5.65 2.70 0.41
N TYR A 153 4.89 1.65 0.10
CA TYR A 153 5.10 0.77 -1.05
C TYR A 153 6.48 0.11 -1.14
N ALA A 154 7.24 0.06 -0.03
CA ALA A 154 8.61 -0.43 0.01
C ALA A 154 8.83 -1.76 -0.72
N PHE A 155 7.96 -2.75 -0.52
CA PHE A 155 8.02 -4.08 -1.11
C PHE A 155 6.89 -4.34 -2.10
N SER A 156 6.15 -3.32 -2.55
CA SER A 156 4.99 -3.54 -3.42
C SER A 156 5.41 -4.28 -4.71
N THR A 157 4.58 -5.21 -5.19
CA THR A 157 4.83 -6.01 -6.42
C THR A 157 6.12 -6.85 -6.41
N THR A 158 6.71 -7.10 -5.24
CA THR A 158 7.86 -8.03 -5.11
C THR A 158 7.43 -9.49 -5.20
N LYS A 159 8.42 -10.38 -5.36
CA LYS A 159 8.25 -11.83 -5.35
C LYS A 159 8.45 -12.46 -3.97
N LEU A 160 8.44 -11.65 -2.89
CA LEU A 160 8.65 -12.13 -1.53
C LEU A 160 7.67 -13.27 -1.20
N LYS A 161 8.20 -14.36 -0.68
CA LYS A 161 7.43 -15.56 -0.30
C LYS A 161 6.98 -15.51 1.15
N ASP A 162 7.86 -15.02 2.01
CA ASP A 162 7.67 -14.82 3.43
C ASP A 162 8.48 -13.61 3.90
N ILE A 163 8.11 -13.06 5.06
CA ILE A 163 8.92 -12.04 5.73
C ILE A 163 8.76 -12.07 7.26
N LEU A 164 9.90 -11.94 7.95
CA LEU A 164 9.98 -11.69 9.39
C LEU A 164 10.24 -10.20 9.62
N ILE A 165 9.26 -9.48 10.16
CA ILE A 165 9.45 -8.08 10.56
C ILE A 165 10.01 -8.06 11.99
N PRO A 166 11.23 -7.53 12.21
CA PRO A 166 11.85 -7.51 13.53
C PRO A 166 11.11 -6.54 14.46
N ASP A 167 11.10 -6.84 15.76
CA ASP A 167 10.39 -6.04 16.77
C ASP A 167 10.90 -4.59 16.89
N SER A 168 12.09 -4.30 16.38
CA SER A 168 12.60 -2.92 16.26
C SER A 168 11.76 -2.05 15.32
N VAL A 169 10.98 -2.65 14.41
CA VAL A 169 10.09 -1.93 13.50
C VAL A 169 8.86 -1.45 14.25
N THR A 170 8.66 -0.14 14.23
CA THR A 170 7.50 0.52 14.87
C THR A 170 6.52 1.08 13.84
N PHE A 171 6.94 1.22 12.58
CA PHE A 171 6.11 1.72 11.49
C PHE A 171 6.19 0.83 10.24
N ILE A 172 5.01 0.44 9.74
CA ILE A 172 4.80 -0.18 8.43
C ILE A 172 3.77 0.67 7.69
N ASN A 173 4.21 1.43 6.69
CA ASN A 173 3.38 2.47 6.07
C ASN A 173 2.50 1.93 4.93
N LYS A 174 1.88 2.85 4.18
CA LYS A 174 0.81 2.56 3.22
C LYS A 174 1.31 1.61 2.14
N GLY A 175 0.55 0.55 1.87
CA GLY A 175 0.82 -0.36 0.76
C GLY A 175 2.19 -1.04 0.79
N ALA A 176 2.88 -1.10 1.94
CA ALA A 176 4.24 -1.60 2.04
C ALA A 176 4.45 -2.97 1.37
N PHE A 177 3.46 -3.86 1.44
CA PHE A 177 3.45 -5.19 0.81
C PHE A 177 2.33 -5.35 -0.23
N ARG A 178 1.74 -4.25 -0.73
CA ARG A 178 0.66 -4.30 -1.71
C ARG A 178 1.09 -5.07 -2.95
N TRP A 179 0.24 -5.97 -3.44
CA TRP A 179 0.50 -6.77 -4.66
C TRP A 179 1.72 -7.68 -4.57
N CYS A 180 2.16 -8.06 -3.36
CA CYS A 180 3.11 -9.16 -3.19
C CYS A 180 2.41 -10.50 -3.47
N TYR A 181 2.20 -10.81 -4.75
CA TYR A 181 1.40 -11.96 -5.21
C TYR A 181 1.96 -13.34 -4.84
N TYR A 182 3.12 -13.40 -4.19
CA TYR A 182 3.76 -14.62 -3.71
C TYR A 182 3.88 -14.67 -2.18
N LEU A 183 3.47 -13.60 -1.47
CA LEU A 183 3.67 -13.47 -0.03
C LEU A 183 2.61 -14.28 0.73
N THR A 184 3.02 -15.45 1.22
CA THR A 184 2.14 -16.42 1.87
C THR A 184 2.20 -16.38 3.39
N SER A 185 3.29 -15.86 3.96
CA SER A 185 3.52 -15.80 5.40
C SER A 185 4.14 -14.46 5.81
N VAL A 186 3.62 -13.86 6.88
CA VAL A 186 4.12 -12.60 7.42
C VAL A 186 4.11 -12.71 8.94
N LYS A 187 5.29 -12.53 9.57
CA LYS A 187 5.36 -12.28 11.01
C LYS A 187 5.54 -10.79 11.26
N LEU A 188 4.53 -10.16 11.84
CA LEU A 188 4.54 -8.75 12.19
C LEU A 188 5.39 -8.49 13.44
N SER A 189 5.95 -7.28 13.53
CA SER A 189 6.59 -6.77 14.74
C SER A 189 5.55 -6.58 15.85
N SER A 190 5.90 -6.97 17.08
CA SER A 190 5.06 -6.77 18.26
C SER A 190 4.89 -5.30 18.68
N ASN A 191 5.68 -4.38 18.12
CA ASN A 191 5.71 -2.96 18.52
C ASN A 191 4.98 -2.02 17.55
N ILE A 192 4.30 -2.55 16.52
CA ILE A 192 3.52 -1.70 15.61
C ILE A 192 2.19 -1.31 16.25
N THR A 193 1.75 -0.08 16.01
CA THR A 193 0.47 0.43 16.56
C THR A 193 -0.67 0.42 15.55
N SER A 194 -0.37 0.15 14.28
CA SER A 194 -1.35 0.24 13.18
C SER A 194 -1.02 -0.67 12.00
N ILE A 195 -2.05 -1.19 11.33
CA ILE A 195 -1.98 -1.71 9.97
C ILE A 195 -2.57 -0.66 9.03
N ASN A 196 -1.75 -0.14 8.12
CA ASN A 196 -2.08 1.01 7.30
C ASN A 196 -2.86 0.65 6.02
N LEU A 197 -3.29 1.68 5.31
CA LEU A 197 -4.07 1.57 4.07
C LEU A 197 -3.35 0.68 3.05
N GLU A 198 -4.08 -0.33 2.54
CA GLU A 198 -3.60 -1.27 1.52
C GLU A 198 -2.34 -2.08 1.87
N THR A 199 -1.88 -2.11 3.13
CA THR A 199 -0.58 -2.69 3.51
C THR A 199 -0.32 -4.08 2.93
N PHE A 200 -1.30 -4.98 2.94
CA PHE A 200 -1.22 -6.35 2.39
C PHE A 200 -2.22 -6.61 1.26
N LYS A 201 -2.78 -5.56 0.65
CA LYS A 201 -3.78 -5.72 -0.42
C LYS A 201 -3.30 -6.68 -1.51
N GLU A 202 -4.15 -7.62 -1.90
CA GLU A 202 -3.91 -8.67 -2.89
C GLU A 202 -2.69 -9.57 -2.58
N CYS A 203 -2.34 -9.75 -1.31
CA CYS A 203 -1.37 -10.78 -0.90
C CYS A 203 -2.04 -12.15 -0.71
N PRO A 204 -1.41 -13.26 -1.12
CA PRO A 204 -1.94 -14.61 -0.89
C PRO A 204 -1.63 -15.14 0.53
N ILE A 205 -1.55 -14.25 1.53
CA ILE A 205 -1.38 -14.65 2.93
C ILE A 205 -2.56 -15.53 3.36
N SER A 206 -2.28 -16.65 4.02
CA SER A 206 -3.32 -17.62 4.41
C SER A 206 -3.87 -17.36 5.81
N GLU A 207 -3.03 -16.86 6.69
CA GLU A 207 -3.35 -16.50 8.07
C GLU A 207 -2.53 -15.30 8.52
N ILE A 208 -3.06 -14.55 9.48
CA ILE A 208 -2.29 -13.48 10.12
C ILE A 208 -2.70 -13.29 11.58
N ILE A 209 -1.69 -13.09 12.42
CA ILE A 209 -1.83 -12.69 13.82
C ILE A 209 -1.55 -11.19 13.89
N ILE A 210 -2.56 -10.40 14.21
CA ILE A 210 -2.38 -8.97 14.45
C ILE A 210 -1.87 -8.80 15.90
N PRO A 211 -0.68 -8.20 16.12
CA PRO A 211 -0.09 -8.11 17.45
C PRO A 211 -0.91 -7.28 18.44
N GLU A 212 -0.85 -7.64 19.72
CA GLU A 212 -1.34 -6.78 20.81
C GLU A 212 -0.61 -5.43 20.77
N GLY A 213 -1.34 -4.35 21.05
CA GLY A 213 -0.85 -2.97 20.88
C GLY A 213 -1.28 -2.31 19.57
N VAL A 214 -1.68 -3.09 18.56
CA VAL A 214 -2.34 -2.54 17.36
C VAL A 214 -3.68 -1.93 17.77
N THR A 215 -3.83 -0.63 17.50
CA THR A 215 -5.05 0.13 17.82
C THR A 215 -5.88 0.46 16.59
N THR A 216 -5.27 0.45 15.40
CA THR A 216 -5.91 0.84 14.14
C THR A 216 -5.62 -0.15 13.02
N ILE A 217 -6.67 -0.57 12.31
CA ILE A 217 -6.57 -1.28 11.03
C ILE A 217 -7.34 -0.45 9.99
N ALA A 218 -6.62 0.05 9.00
CA ALA A 218 -7.18 0.95 8.00
C ALA A 218 -8.01 0.21 6.94
N LYS A 219 -8.75 0.97 6.15
CA LYS A 219 -9.54 0.42 5.04
C LYS A 219 -8.61 -0.29 4.05
N GLN A 220 -9.12 -1.35 3.44
CA GLN A 220 -8.43 -2.09 2.37
C GLN A 220 -7.09 -2.72 2.76
N SER A 221 -6.70 -2.77 4.04
CA SER A 221 -5.41 -3.34 4.47
C SER A 221 -5.16 -4.77 3.98
N PHE A 222 -6.21 -5.59 3.88
CA PHE A 222 -6.21 -6.96 3.36
C PHE A 222 -7.25 -7.16 2.25
N GLU A 223 -7.60 -6.08 1.52
CA GLU A 223 -8.51 -6.18 0.38
C GLU A 223 -7.97 -7.21 -0.63
N ASP A 224 -8.85 -8.07 -1.13
CA ASP A 224 -8.53 -9.10 -2.14
C ASP A 224 -7.40 -10.07 -1.76
N CYS A 225 -7.11 -10.25 -0.47
CA CYS A 225 -6.30 -11.37 0.04
C CYS A 225 -7.07 -12.70 -0.09
N SER A 226 -7.18 -13.22 -1.32
CA SER A 226 -8.05 -14.35 -1.66
C SER A 226 -7.77 -15.65 -0.91
N GLN A 227 -6.56 -15.81 -0.34
CA GLN A 227 -6.17 -16.99 0.43
C GLN A 227 -6.35 -16.82 1.94
N LEU A 228 -6.68 -15.62 2.43
CA LEU A 228 -6.75 -15.31 3.85
C LEU A 228 -7.98 -15.97 4.48
N LYS A 229 -7.74 -16.98 5.31
CA LYS A 229 -8.77 -17.79 5.97
C LYS A 229 -8.95 -17.44 7.43
N ASN A 230 -7.87 -17.11 8.14
CA ASN A 230 -7.90 -16.85 9.57
C ASN A 230 -7.19 -15.55 9.92
N VAL A 231 -7.85 -14.71 10.70
CA VAL A 231 -7.24 -13.52 11.31
C VAL A 231 -7.44 -13.60 12.81
N GLN A 232 -6.35 -13.44 13.56
CA GLN A 232 -6.41 -13.21 15.01
C GLN A 232 -6.33 -11.70 15.27
N LEU A 233 -7.37 -11.15 15.87
CA LEU A 233 -7.49 -9.73 16.20
C LEU A 233 -7.20 -9.51 17.70
N PRO A 234 -6.35 -8.54 18.06
CA PRO A 234 -6.01 -8.24 19.45
C PRO A 234 -7.15 -7.50 20.15
N SER A 235 -7.08 -7.47 21.47
CA SER A 235 -8.06 -6.76 22.32
C SER A 235 -7.97 -5.24 22.18
N THR A 236 -6.81 -4.73 21.73
CA THR A 236 -6.46 -3.30 21.71
C THR A 236 -7.03 -2.50 20.53
N ILE A 237 -7.73 -3.13 19.58
CA ILE A 237 -8.28 -2.41 18.42
C ILE A 237 -9.32 -1.40 18.89
N LYS A 238 -9.07 -0.12 18.59
CA LYS A 238 -9.98 1.00 18.82
C LYS A 238 -10.69 1.42 17.54
N LYS A 239 -10.03 1.21 16.39
CA LYS A 239 -10.54 1.61 15.08
C LYS A 239 -10.25 0.55 14.03
N LEU A 240 -11.30 0.00 13.45
CA LEU A 240 -11.26 -0.84 12.27
C LEU A 240 -12.11 -0.17 11.21
N GLU A 241 -11.51 0.13 10.06
CA GLU A 241 -12.23 0.76 8.94
C GLU A 241 -12.80 -0.29 7.98
N GLY A 242 -13.88 0.07 7.27
CA GLY A 242 -14.58 -0.85 6.38
C GLY A 242 -13.74 -1.30 5.18
N GLY A 243 -14.04 -2.49 4.68
CA GLY A 243 -13.32 -3.13 3.58
C GLY A 243 -11.89 -3.56 3.93
N ALA A 244 -11.53 -3.61 5.21
CA ALA A 244 -10.20 -4.02 5.65
C ALA A 244 -9.90 -5.49 5.33
N PHE A 245 -10.90 -6.38 5.43
CA PHE A 245 -10.72 -7.82 5.25
C PHE A 245 -11.53 -8.38 4.07
N PRO A 246 -11.16 -9.51 3.46
CA PRO A 246 -12.03 -10.25 2.56
C PRO A 246 -13.23 -10.82 3.34
N LYS A 247 -14.39 -10.92 2.69
CA LYS A 247 -15.63 -11.42 3.34
C LYS A 247 -15.54 -12.87 3.79
N THR A 248 -14.66 -13.66 3.19
CA THR A 248 -14.50 -15.09 3.44
C THR A 248 -13.68 -15.44 4.69
N VAL A 249 -13.13 -14.44 5.38
CA VAL A 249 -12.21 -14.68 6.49
C VAL A 249 -12.95 -15.03 7.79
N LYS A 250 -12.40 -15.98 8.54
CA LYS A 250 -12.77 -16.22 9.93
C LYS A 250 -11.99 -15.27 10.84
N LEU A 251 -12.71 -14.41 11.54
CA LEU A 251 -12.14 -13.51 12.54
C LEU A 251 -12.20 -14.16 13.92
N ASN A 252 -11.06 -14.19 14.61
CA ASN A 252 -10.96 -14.66 15.99
C ASN A 252 -10.56 -13.46 16.86
N PHE A 253 -11.41 -13.11 17.81
CA PHE A 253 -11.20 -11.97 18.69
C PHE A 253 -10.49 -12.42 19.97
N ALA A 254 -9.42 -11.72 20.35
CA ALA A 254 -8.83 -11.89 21.66
C ALA A 254 -9.84 -11.51 22.77
N PRO A 255 -9.74 -12.09 23.98
CA PRO A 255 -10.58 -11.72 25.11
C PRO A 255 -10.54 -10.20 25.37
N GLY A 256 -11.72 -9.58 25.53
CA GLY A 256 -11.83 -8.14 25.75
C GLY A 256 -11.83 -7.27 24.49
N ALA A 257 -11.87 -7.87 23.29
CA ALA A 257 -12.02 -7.13 22.04
C ALA A 257 -13.25 -6.19 22.06
N GLN A 258 -13.05 -4.99 21.51
CA GLN A 258 -14.05 -3.91 21.47
C GLN A 258 -14.89 -3.92 20.17
N LEU A 259 -14.93 -5.07 19.49
CA LEU A 259 -15.60 -5.28 18.23
C LEU A 259 -16.54 -6.48 18.37
N SER A 260 -17.63 -6.49 17.63
CA SER A 260 -18.58 -7.60 17.63
C SER A 260 -18.97 -7.99 16.21
N LEU A 261 -19.33 -9.27 16.03
CA LEU A 261 -19.91 -9.81 14.81
C LEU A 261 -21.28 -10.37 15.17
N ASP A 262 -22.32 -10.04 14.41
CA ASP A 262 -23.65 -10.63 14.60
C ASP A 262 -23.85 -11.91 13.77
N ASP A 263 -25.03 -12.52 13.92
CA ASP A 263 -25.38 -13.76 13.22
C ASP A 263 -25.56 -13.56 11.70
N GLN A 264 -25.68 -12.32 11.23
CA GLN A 264 -25.69 -11.96 9.80
C GLN A 264 -24.28 -11.68 9.26
N MET A 265 -23.23 -11.93 10.07
CA MET A 265 -21.84 -11.64 9.74
C MET A 265 -21.60 -10.14 9.49
N ILE A 266 -22.35 -9.27 10.16
CA ILE A 266 -22.14 -7.82 10.14
C ILE A 266 -21.27 -7.46 11.34
N MET A 267 -20.19 -6.75 11.08
CA MET A 267 -19.25 -6.32 12.09
C MET A 267 -19.60 -4.93 12.59
N TYR A 268 -19.52 -4.76 13.91
CA TYR A 268 -19.79 -3.50 14.58
C TYR A 268 -18.72 -3.13 15.61
N ASP A 269 -18.77 -1.88 16.05
CA ASP A 269 -18.15 -1.46 17.30
C ASP A 269 -18.82 -2.12 18.53
N LEU A 270 -18.22 -1.95 19.71
CA LEU A 270 -18.67 -2.55 20.96
C LEU A 270 -20.17 -2.30 21.25
N TYR A 271 -20.65 -1.11 20.92
CA TYR A 271 -22.01 -0.65 21.24
C TYR A 271 -23.01 -0.87 20.09
N LYS A 272 -22.57 -1.51 19.00
CA LYS A 272 -23.37 -1.72 17.77
C LYS A 272 -23.94 -0.42 17.20
N ASN A 273 -23.27 0.71 17.40
CA ASN A 273 -23.66 2.01 16.84
C ASN A 273 -23.08 2.23 15.44
N THR A 274 -21.99 1.54 15.11
CA THR A 274 -21.30 1.70 13.83
C THR A 274 -21.25 0.37 13.11
N VAL A 275 -21.82 0.31 11.89
CA VAL A 275 -21.54 -0.80 10.96
C VAL A 275 -20.15 -0.58 10.40
N ILE A 276 -19.23 -1.48 10.70
CA ILE A 276 -17.84 -1.41 10.26
C ILE A 276 -17.68 -2.07 8.90
N GLN A 277 -18.08 -3.34 8.79
CA GLN A 277 -17.92 -4.14 7.58
C GLN A 277 -18.88 -5.34 7.57
N ILE A 278 -19.45 -5.67 6.41
CA ILE A 278 -20.13 -6.95 6.18
C ILE A 278 -19.13 -8.03 5.78
N MET A 279 -19.25 -9.21 6.39
CA MET A 279 -18.40 -10.39 6.16
C MET A 279 -19.18 -11.51 5.47
N THR A 280 -20.15 -11.15 4.62
CA THR A 280 -20.96 -12.07 3.83
C THR A 280 -21.42 -11.40 2.54
N ASP A 281 -21.85 -12.20 1.56
CA ASP A 281 -22.49 -11.77 0.31
C ASP A 281 -23.99 -12.12 0.30
N ASN A 282 -24.71 -11.77 1.37
CA ASN A 282 -26.16 -11.97 1.44
C ASN A 282 -26.92 -11.01 0.51
N GLU A 283 -28.07 -11.45 -0.02
CA GLU A 283 -28.95 -10.61 -0.85
C GLU A 283 -29.63 -9.48 -0.07
N SER A 284 -29.87 -9.70 1.22
CA SER A 284 -30.41 -8.69 2.12
C SER A 284 -29.83 -8.85 3.52
N VAL A 285 -29.79 -7.74 4.25
CA VAL A 285 -29.43 -7.71 5.67
C VAL A 285 -30.36 -6.75 6.40
N THR A 286 -30.51 -6.95 7.71
CA THR A 286 -31.27 -6.05 8.58
C THR A 286 -30.35 -5.41 9.59
N LEU A 287 -30.34 -4.07 9.64
CA LEU A 287 -29.54 -3.30 10.59
C LEU A 287 -30.34 -3.01 11.88
N PRO A 288 -29.76 -3.29 13.06
CA PRO A 288 -30.44 -3.11 14.33
C PRO A 288 -30.70 -1.63 14.66
N SER A 289 -31.74 -1.39 15.45
CA SER A 289 -32.28 -0.03 15.69
C SER A 289 -31.28 0.96 16.30
N ASN A 290 -30.23 0.48 16.96
CA ASN A 290 -29.18 1.30 17.59
C ASN A 290 -28.08 1.76 16.64
N VAL A 291 -28.04 1.29 15.40
CA VAL A 291 -27.07 1.75 14.39
C VAL A 291 -27.28 3.22 14.12
N THR A 292 -26.21 4.00 14.18
CA THR A 292 -26.17 5.44 13.91
C THR A 292 -25.33 5.79 12.69
N THR A 293 -24.34 4.94 12.36
CA THR A 293 -23.36 5.18 11.30
C THR A 293 -23.13 3.93 10.47
N ILE A 294 -23.12 4.07 9.15
CA ILE A 294 -22.56 3.08 8.22
C ILE A 294 -21.20 3.59 7.73
N SER A 295 -20.13 2.84 8.03
CA SER A 295 -18.75 3.22 7.72
C SER A 295 -18.43 3.25 6.23
N SER A 296 -17.35 3.95 5.88
CA SER A 296 -16.82 3.91 4.51
C SER A 296 -16.49 2.47 4.13
N PHE A 297 -16.87 2.04 2.93
CA PHE A 297 -16.67 0.67 2.43
C PHE A 297 -17.33 -0.46 3.25
N ALA A 298 -18.25 -0.16 4.18
CA ALA A 298 -18.86 -1.17 5.03
C ALA A 298 -19.55 -2.31 4.25
N PHE A 299 -20.15 -2.01 3.10
CA PHE A 299 -20.78 -2.96 2.20
C PHE A 299 -20.06 -3.06 0.85
N ALA A 300 -18.80 -2.60 0.75
CA ALA A 300 -18.11 -2.56 -0.53
C ALA A 300 -18.06 -3.94 -1.21
N ASN A 301 -18.29 -3.93 -2.52
CA ASN A 301 -18.29 -5.10 -3.40
C ASN A 301 -19.27 -6.22 -2.96
N SER A 302 -20.36 -5.89 -2.24
CA SER A 302 -21.47 -6.82 -1.99
C SER A 302 -22.32 -6.98 -3.24
N LYS A 303 -21.81 -7.79 -4.18
CA LYS A 303 -22.39 -7.94 -5.52
C LYS A 303 -23.78 -8.56 -5.51
N LEU A 304 -24.10 -9.38 -4.50
CA LEU A 304 -25.43 -10.00 -4.34
C LEU A 304 -26.41 -9.12 -3.54
N LEU A 305 -25.93 -8.12 -2.80
CA LEU A 305 -26.78 -7.29 -1.94
C LEU A 305 -27.76 -6.46 -2.79
N THR A 306 -29.06 -6.69 -2.57
CA THR A 306 -30.16 -6.02 -3.27
C THR A 306 -30.80 -4.91 -2.45
N THR A 307 -30.83 -5.08 -1.12
CA THR A 307 -31.43 -4.13 -0.16
C THR A 307 -30.75 -4.21 1.22
N VAL A 308 -30.85 -3.12 1.99
CA VAL A 308 -30.58 -3.09 3.43
C VAL A 308 -31.86 -2.67 4.13
N ASN A 309 -32.34 -3.53 5.01
CA ASN A 309 -33.49 -3.28 5.86
C ASN A 309 -33.04 -2.66 7.18
N PHE A 310 -33.93 -1.93 7.83
CA PHE A 310 -33.69 -1.31 9.13
C PHE A 310 -34.78 -1.74 10.09
N GLU A 311 -34.42 -2.11 11.32
CA GLU A 311 -35.41 -2.34 12.38
C GLU A 311 -36.25 -1.08 12.65
N SER A 312 -37.42 -1.25 13.26
CA SER A 312 -38.28 -0.12 13.63
C SER A 312 -37.54 0.87 14.54
N ASN A 313 -37.79 2.17 14.34
CA ASN A 313 -37.13 3.27 15.08
C ASN A 313 -35.60 3.26 14.97
N ASN A 314 -35.05 2.80 13.84
CA ASN A 314 -33.61 2.84 13.60
C ASN A 314 -33.04 4.28 13.71
N LYS A 315 -31.85 4.39 14.31
CA LYS A 315 -31.18 5.65 14.65
C LYS A 315 -30.13 6.09 13.62
N LEU A 316 -30.12 5.52 12.41
CA LEU A 316 -29.12 5.85 11.40
C LEU A 316 -29.14 7.34 11.10
N THR A 317 -28.01 8.01 11.27
CA THR A 317 -27.85 9.45 10.99
C THR A 317 -26.87 9.71 9.85
N ILE A 318 -25.86 8.84 9.66
CA ILE A 318 -24.76 9.06 8.72
C ILE A 318 -24.47 7.79 7.89
N ILE A 319 -24.38 7.96 6.57
CA ILE A 319 -23.77 6.99 5.64
C ILE A 319 -22.48 7.61 5.11
N MET A 320 -21.33 6.98 5.38
CA MET A 320 -20.02 7.48 4.95
C MET A 320 -19.72 7.16 3.48
N ALA A 321 -18.72 7.85 2.93
CA ALA A 321 -18.33 7.73 1.52
C ALA A 321 -18.01 6.29 1.13
N ASN A 322 -18.45 5.86 -0.07
CA ASN A 322 -18.25 4.51 -0.60
C ASN A 322 -18.83 3.36 0.24
N ALA A 323 -19.72 3.62 1.20
CA ALA A 323 -20.35 2.57 2.00
C ALA A 323 -20.86 1.39 1.16
N PHE A 324 -21.48 1.66 0.01
CA PHE A 324 -22.05 0.68 -0.92
C PHE A 324 -21.30 0.60 -2.27
N LYS A 325 -20.01 0.98 -2.32
CA LYS A 325 -19.22 0.97 -3.56
C LYS A 325 -19.21 -0.44 -4.16
N GLY A 326 -19.61 -0.58 -5.42
CA GLY A 326 -19.56 -1.87 -6.13
C GLY A 326 -20.70 -2.85 -5.78
N CYS A 327 -21.74 -2.42 -5.06
CA CYS A 327 -22.96 -3.21 -4.87
C CYS A 327 -23.84 -3.18 -6.13
N ILE A 328 -23.47 -3.95 -7.15
CA ILE A 328 -24.08 -3.88 -8.49
C ILE A 328 -25.53 -4.34 -8.57
N SER A 329 -26.00 -5.17 -7.62
CA SER A 329 -27.40 -5.64 -7.56
C SER A 329 -28.29 -4.77 -6.66
N PHE A 330 -27.71 -3.72 -6.07
CA PHE A 330 -28.40 -2.86 -5.11
C PHE A 330 -29.42 -1.97 -5.82
N SER A 331 -30.69 -2.26 -5.64
CA SER A 331 -31.76 -1.68 -6.46
C SER A 331 -32.66 -0.73 -5.69
N THR A 332 -33.00 -1.05 -4.44
CA THR A 332 -33.91 -0.25 -3.61
C THR A 332 -33.43 -0.21 -2.16
N ILE A 333 -33.63 0.92 -1.49
CA ILE A 333 -33.40 1.09 -0.05
C ILE A 333 -34.40 2.10 0.50
N THR A 334 -35.07 1.74 1.59
CA THR A 334 -35.89 2.66 2.38
C THR A 334 -35.06 3.18 3.53
N LEU A 335 -34.68 4.46 3.47
CA LEU A 335 -33.81 5.07 4.48
C LEU A 335 -34.63 5.48 5.73
N PRO A 336 -34.10 5.27 6.95
CA PRO A 336 -34.74 5.77 8.17
C PRO A 336 -34.90 7.30 8.15
N THR A 337 -35.99 7.80 8.74
CA THR A 337 -36.28 9.23 8.82
C THR A 337 -35.26 10.02 9.66
N SER A 338 -34.45 9.32 10.47
CA SER A 338 -33.36 9.90 11.25
C SER A 338 -32.11 10.24 10.41
N LEU A 339 -32.03 9.81 9.14
CA LEU A 339 -30.85 10.02 8.33
C LEU A 339 -30.67 11.51 8.01
N THR A 340 -29.49 12.05 8.30
CA THR A 340 -29.18 13.47 8.11
C THR A 340 -28.03 13.72 7.12
N ARG A 341 -27.15 12.73 6.89
CA ARG A 341 -25.98 12.89 6.03
C ARG A 341 -25.65 11.64 5.21
N ILE A 342 -25.41 11.84 3.92
CA ILE A 342 -24.78 10.86 3.02
C ILE A 342 -23.51 11.52 2.48
N GLU A 343 -22.36 10.95 2.75
CA GLU A 343 -21.07 11.52 2.35
C GLU A 343 -20.66 11.06 0.95
N THR A 344 -20.07 11.97 0.18
CA THR A 344 -19.43 11.68 -1.09
C THR A 344 -17.91 11.71 -0.94
N LEU A 345 -17.22 10.96 -1.80
CA LEU A 345 -15.76 10.97 -1.82
C LEU A 345 -15.27 12.32 -2.33
N HIS A 346 -14.78 13.16 -1.43
CA HIS A 346 -13.98 14.30 -1.84
C HIS A 346 -12.63 13.76 -2.31
N PHE A 347 -12.36 13.81 -3.61
CA PHE A 347 -11.01 13.64 -4.13
C PHE A 347 -10.13 14.75 -3.55
N ARG A 348 -9.54 14.53 -2.38
CA ARG A 348 -8.28 15.19 -2.06
C ARG A 348 -7.26 14.53 -2.96
N ILE A 349 -6.89 15.22 -4.04
CA ILE A 349 -5.64 15.00 -4.73
C ILE A 349 -4.57 15.21 -3.63
N ALA A 350 -4.15 14.12 -3.00
CA ALA A 350 -2.90 14.11 -2.26
C ALA A 350 -1.83 14.18 -3.34
N ILE A 351 -1.45 15.41 -3.66
CA ILE A 351 -0.23 15.71 -4.41
C ILE A 351 0.91 15.30 -3.47
N HIS A 352 1.45 14.09 -3.63
CA HIS A 352 2.72 13.68 -3.03
C HIS A 352 3.50 12.84 -4.03
#